data_AF-A0A968JL50-F1
#
_entry.id   AF-A0A968JL50-F1
#
_cell.length_a   1.000
_cell.length_b   1.000
_cell.length_c   1.000
_cell.angle_alpha   90.00
_cell.angle_beta   90.00
_cell.angle_gamma   90.00
#
_symmetry.space_group_name_H-M   'P 1'
#
loop_
_entity.id
_entity.type
_entity.pdbx_description
1 polymer ?
#
loop_
_entity_poly.entity_id
_entity_poly.type
_entity_poly.pdbx_seq_one_letter_code
_entity_poly.pdbx_strand_id
1 'polypeptide(L)'
;MLSPSISDTVDFFQPKSTEPEVLNQIIEDLKVASSFAYTDQYKSIPEYWKGRANKYSIMALMADIYLWQGKYQECVTYCDSIINTGQFSLEPSNNWFSLYYPGNSMVESLFEIQYSSSYTSQENPIYDDVIRLNVSNMNPTENLLTLFETSDIRKANSGNQVTPFRKYNCKSVTGLTRSATEKDANFIYYRFADILFFKSRST
;
A
#
# COMPACT_ATOMS: atom_id res chain seq x y z
N MET A 1 -23.59 -17.50 1.90
CA MET A 1 -22.18 -17.62 1.50
C MET A 1 -22.13 -17.86 0.01
N LEU A 2 -21.31 -17.10 -0.72
CA LEU A 2 -21.05 -17.36 -2.12
C LEU A 2 -20.26 -18.67 -2.22
N SER A 3 -20.69 -19.57 -3.12
CA SER A 3 -20.06 -20.88 -3.26
C SER A 3 -19.18 -20.90 -4.51
N PRO A 4 -17.89 -21.27 -4.40
CA PRO A 4 -17.04 -21.40 -5.57
C PRO A 4 -17.50 -22.55 -6.45
N SER A 5 -17.23 -22.48 -7.76
CA SER A 5 -17.36 -23.63 -8.63
C SER A 5 -16.32 -24.69 -8.25
N ILE A 6 -16.78 -25.92 -8.05
CA ILE A 6 -15.92 -27.07 -7.68
C ILE A 6 -15.74 -28.06 -8.83
N SER A 7 -16.35 -27.79 -9.99
CA SER A 7 -16.38 -28.66 -11.16
C SER A 7 -16.73 -27.84 -12.41
N ASP A 8 -16.29 -28.33 -13.57
CA ASP A 8 -16.64 -27.76 -14.89
C ASP A 8 -18.07 -28.10 -15.34
N THR A 9 -18.80 -28.87 -14.53
CA THR A 9 -20.20 -29.25 -14.80
C THR A 9 -21.21 -28.24 -14.24
N VAL A 10 -20.75 -27.17 -13.58
CA VAL A 10 -21.66 -26.16 -13.01
C VAL A 10 -22.01 -25.11 -14.06
N ASP A 11 -23.13 -24.43 -13.83
CA ASP A 11 -23.52 -23.30 -14.67
C ASP A 11 -22.63 -22.08 -14.36
N PHE A 12 -21.81 -21.70 -15.34
CA PHE A 12 -20.92 -20.54 -15.26
C PHE A 12 -21.64 -19.21 -15.54
N PHE A 13 -22.87 -19.23 -16.06
CA PHE A 13 -23.64 -18.04 -16.41
C PHE A 13 -24.54 -17.58 -15.26
N GLN A 14 -23.96 -17.47 -14.06
CA GLN A 14 -24.66 -16.98 -12.89
C GLN A 14 -24.96 -15.47 -12.99
N PRO A 15 -26.10 -14.99 -12.47
CA PRO A 15 -26.34 -13.57 -12.33
C PRO A 15 -25.31 -12.94 -11.38
N LYS A 16 -25.03 -11.65 -11.57
CA LYS A 16 -24.14 -10.91 -10.68
C LYS A 16 -24.73 -10.86 -9.27
N SER A 17 -23.92 -11.25 -8.28
CA SER A 17 -24.23 -10.98 -6.88
C SER A 17 -24.24 -9.48 -6.60
N THR A 18 -24.97 -9.08 -5.57
CA THR A 18 -25.01 -7.68 -5.14
C THR A 18 -23.70 -7.27 -4.47
N GLU A 19 -23.40 -5.97 -4.45
CA GLU A 19 -22.21 -5.44 -3.77
C GLU A 19 -22.13 -5.86 -2.28
N PRO A 20 -23.19 -5.75 -1.45
CA PRO A 20 -23.13 -6.18 -0.05
C PRO A 20 -22.83 -7.67 0.11
N GLU A 21 -23.36 -8.54 -0.75
CA GLU A 21 -23.10 -9.97 -0.70
C GLU A 21 -21.62 -10.27 -0.95
N VAL A 22 -21.01 -9.62 -1.96
CA VAL A 22 -19.60 -9.79 -2.30
C VAL A 22 -18.71 -9.27 -1.17
N LEU A 23 -18.95 -8.05 -0.68
CA LEU A 23 -18.13 -7.46 0.37
C LEU A 23 -18.22 -8.22 1.70
N ASN A 24 -19.41 -8.71 2.06
CA ASN A 24 -19.58 -9.54 3.26
C ASN A 24 -18.85 -10.87 3.12
N GLN A 25 -18.85 -11.51 1.94
CA GLN A 25 -18.08 -12.73 1.71
C GLN A 25 -16.57 -12.46 1.84
N ILE A 26 -16.06 -11.37 1.26
CA ILE A 26 -14.65 -10.97 1.38
C ILE A 26 -14.27 -10.80 2.86
N ILE A 27 -15.10 -10.11 3.66
CA ILE A 27 -14.84 -9.93 5.08
C ILE A 27 -14.77 -11.27 5.82
N GLU A 28 -15.69 -12.21 5.56
CA GLU A 28 -15.67 -13.53 6.20
C GLU A 28 -14.42 -14.33 5.82
N ASP A 29 -14.01 -14.29 4.55
CA ASP A 29 -12.79 -14.95 4.08
C ASP A 29 -11.54 -14.32 4.75
N LEU A 30 -11.51 -13.00 4.88
CA LEU A 30 -10.41 -12.28 5.54
C LEU A 30 -10.34 -12.58 7.04
N LYS A 31 -11.47 -12.72 7.74
CA LYS A 31 -11.49 -13.15 9.15
C LYS A 31 -10.85 -14.53 9.30
N VAL A 32 -11.22 -15.48 8.44
CA VAL A 32 -10.62 -16.82 8.43
C VAL A 32 -9.11 -16.72 8.12
N ALA A 33 -8.73 -16.03 7.06
CA ALA A 33 -7.32 -15.88 6.66
C ALA A 33 -6.46 -15.24 7.77
N SER A 34 -6.99 -14.25 8.49
CA SER A 34 -6.29 -13.56 9.58
C SER A 34 -5.88 -14.49 10.73
N SER A 35 -6.57 -15.63 10.89
CA SER A 35 -6.25 -16.63 11.92
C SER A 35 -5.05 -17.51 11.57
N PHE A 36 -4.72 -17.62 10.28
CA PHE A 36 -3.59 -18.41 9.77
C PHE A 36 -2.38 -17.54 9.38
N ALA A 37 -2.60 -16.24 9.19
CA ALA A 37 -1.56 -15.32 8.76
C ALA A 37 -0.51 -15.08 9.85
N TYR A 38 0.73 -14.91 9.40
CA TYR A 38 1.87 -14.61 10.25
C TYR A 38 1.79 -13.16 10.80
N THR A 39 2.55 -12.87 11.85
CA THR A 39 2.57 -11.56 12.53
C THR A 39 3.91 -10.87 12.38
N ASP A 40 4.94 -11.32 13.08
CA ASP A 40 6.20 -10.62 13.33
C ASP A 40 7.42 -11.37 12.77
N GLN A 41 7.20 -12.49 12.07
CA GLN A 41 8.24 -13.28 11.40
C GLN A 41 9.05 -12.46 10.38
N TYR A 42 8.48 -11.36 9.86
CA TYR A 42 9.21 -10.43 9.00
C TYR A 42 10.38 -9.73 9.70
N LYS A 43 10.44 -9.72 11.04
CA LYS A 43 11.56 -9.14 11.78
C LYS A 43 12.81 -10.01 11.74
N SER A 44 12.66 -11.32 11.57
CA SER A 44 13.79 -12.26 11.52
C SER A 44 14.25 -12.54 10.09
N ILE A 45 13.31 -12.66 9.13
CA ILE A 45 13.62 -12.93 7.72
C ILE A 45 12.82 -11.97 6.82
N PRO A 46 13.14 -10.66 6.80
CA PRO A 46 12.39 -9.67 6.04
C PRO A 46 12.19 -10.01 4.57
N GLU A 47 13.24 -10.49 3.90
CA GLU A 47 13.28 -10.83 2.48
C GLU A 47 12.29 -11.93 2.08
N TYR A 48 11.96 -12.82 3.02
CA TYR A 48 11.00 -13.91 2.77
C TYR A 48 9.56 -13.50 3.10
N TRP A 49 9.39 -12.70 4.14
CA TRP A 49 8.07 -12.40 4.70
C TRP A 49 7.48 -11.09 4.21
N LYS A 50 8.24 -9.99 4.03
CA LYS A 50 7.68 -8.65 3.75
C LYS A 50 6.81 -8.56 2.49
N GLY A 51 7.03 -9.44 1.52
CA GLY A 51 6.21 -9.55 0.31
C GLY A 51 4.93 -10.38 0.44
N ARG A 52 4.64 -10.92 1.62
CA ARG A 52 3.48 -11.79 1.88
C ARG A 52 2.47 -11.03 2.72
N ALA A 53 1.18 -11.33 2.52
CA ALA A 53 0.15 -10.77 3.37
C ALA A 53 0.33 -11.28 4.82
N ASN A 54 0.47 -10.36 5.76
CA ASN A 54 0.49 -10.64 7.21
C ASN A 54 -0.88 -10.36 7.83
N LYS A 55 -1.06 -10.78 9.08
CA LYS A 55 -2.29 -10.55 9.84
C LYS A 55 -2.71 -9.08 9.87
N TYR A 56 -1.75 -8.16 9.99
CA TYR A 56 -2.02 -6.72 10.08
C TYR A 56 -2.48 -6.11 8.76
N SER A 57 -1.95 -6.57 7.63
CA SER A 57 -2.37 -6.17 6.28
C SER A 57 -3.78 -6.68 5.94
N ILE A 58 -4.12 -7.88 6.41
CA ILE A 58 -5.48 -8.43 6.31
C ILE A 58 -6.45 -7.58 7.15
N MET A 59 -6.05 -7.18 8.35
CA MET A 59 -6.83 -6.27 9.20
C MET A 59 -6.95 -4.87 8.58
N ALA A 60 -5.92 -4.38 7.90
CA ALA A 60 -5.95 -3.11 7.18
C ALA A 60 -6.99 -3.14 6.05
N LEU A 61 -7.01 -4.23 5.27
CA LEU A 61 -8.00 -4.42 4.21
C LEU A 61 -9.43 -4.53 4.77
N MET A 62 -9.62 -5.22 5.90
CA MET A 62 -10.92 -5.24 6.58
C MET A 62 -11.34 -3.83 6.99
N ALA A 63 -10.45 -3.04 7.62
CA ALA A 63 -10.74 -1.66 8.02
C ALA A 63 -11.13 -0.78 6.82
N ASP A 64 -10.41 -0.90 5.70
CA ASP A 64 -10.68 -0.19 4.45
C ASP A 64 -12.08 -0.54 3.90
N ILE A 65 -12.42 -1.83 3.82
CA ILE A 65 -13.76 -2.27 3.39
C ILE A 65 -14.85 -1.71 4.32
N TYR A 66 -14.64 -1.77 5.64
CA TYR A 66 -15.60 -1.22 6.60
C TYR A 66 -15.77 0.29 6.48
N LEU A 67 -14.68 1.03 6.22
CA LEU A 67 -14.71 2.47 5.94
C LEU A 67 -15.57 2.76 4.69
N TRP A 68 -15.37 2.02 3.60
CA TRP A 68 -16.15 2.15 2.38
C TRP A 68 -17.63 1.84 2.58
N GLN A 69 -17.95 0.86 3.44
CA GLN A 69 -19.33 0.52 3.80
C GLN A 69 -19.99 1.53 4.76
N GLY A 70 -19.28 2.55 5.23
CA GLY A 70 -19.78 3.49 6.24
C GLY A 70 -19.92 2.86 7.64
N LYS A 71 -19.30 1.70 7.86
CA LYS A 71 -19.29 0.97 9.14
C LYS A 71 -18.10 1.42 9.98
N TYR A 72 -18.20 2.65 10.47
CA TYR A 72 -17.09 3.37 11.10
C TYR A 72 -16.61 2.71 12.40
N GLN A 73 -17.52 2.14 13.19
CA GLN A 73 -17.15 1.49 14.44
C GLN A 73 -16.25 0.27 14.20
N GLU A 74 -16.59 -0.57 13.22
CA GLU A 74 -15.81 -1.72 12.83
C GLU A 74 -14.46 -1.31 12.23
N CYS A 75 -14.44 -0.28 11.37
CA CYS A 75 -13.21 0.31 10.86
C CYS A 75 -12.26 0.71 12.02
N VAL A 76 -12.76 1.46 13.01
CA VAL A 76 -11.99 1.87 14.19
C VAL A 76 -11.50 0.65 14.96
N THR A 77 -12.34 -0.36 15.18
CA THR A 77 -11.94 -1.59 15.90
C THR A 77 -10.74 -2.28 15.25
N TYR A 78 -10.72 -2.42 13.92
CA TYR A 78 -9.58 -3.04 13.23
C TYR A 78 -8.35 -2.13 13.21
N CYS A 79 -8.53 -0.81 13.04
CA CYS A 79 -7.44 0.16 13.14
C CYS A 79 -6.78 0.14 14.53
N ASP A 80 -7.58 0.17 15.60
CA ASP A 80 -7.10 0.10 16.98
C ASP A 80 -6.39 -1.21 17.27
N SER A 81 -6.89 -2.32 16.72
CA SER A 81 -6.25 -3.61 16.86
C SER A 81 -4.86 -3.65 16.20
N ILE A 82 -4.61 -2.86 15.15
CA ILE A 82 -3.26 -2.70 14.57
C ILE A 82 -2.42 -1.73 15.41
N ILE A 83 -2.95 -0.54 15.73
CA ILE A 83 -2.24 0.51 16.47
C ILE A 83 -1.77 0.02 17.85
N ASN A 84 -2.65 -0.67 18.58
CA ASN A 84 -2.39 -1.11 19.94
C ASN A 84 -1.36 -2.25 20.02
N THR A 85 -0.94 -2.82 18.89
CA THR A 85 0.14 -3.83 18.89
C THR A 85 1.51 -3.24 19.18
N GLY A 86 1.68 -1.92 18.97
CA GLY A 86 2.96 -1.23 19.08
C GLY A 86 4.01 -1.68 18.06
N GLN A 87 3.63 -2.47 17.04
CA GLN A 87 4.55 -3.00 16.03
C GLN A 87 4.88 -1.99 14.93
N PHE A 88 4.04 -0.97 14.78
CA PHE A 88 4.11 -0.01 13.68
C PHE A 88 4.22 1.43 14.19
N SER A 89 4.92 2.26 13.43
CA SER A 89 5.03 3.70 13.62
C SER A 89 5.21 4.39 12.27
N LEU A 90 5.06 5.72 12.25
CA LEU A 90 5.47 6.48 11.07
C LEU A 90 6.99 6.53 10.97
N GLU A 91 7.53 6.43 9.76
CA GLU A 91 8.92 6.72 9.46
C GLU A 91 9.19 8.22 9.73
N PRO A 92 10.31 8.55 10.38
CA PRO A 92 10.64 9.94 10.62
C PRO A 92 10.97 10.65 9.30
N SER A 93 10.74 11.96 9.25
CA SER A 93 10.84 12.75 8.02
C SER A 93 12.19 12.61 7.29
N ASN A 94 13.29 12.46 8.02
CA ASN A 94 14.62 12.24 7.45
C ASN A 94 14.77 10.89 6.74
N ASN A 95 14.01 9.88 7.16
CA ASN A 95 14.04 8.53 6.61
C ASN A 95 12.81 8.19 5.77
N TRP A 96 11.86 9.10 5.57
CA TRP A 96 10.61 8.80 4.87
C TRP A 96 10.78 8.13 3.49
N PHE A 97 11.87 8.43 2.77
CA PHE A 97 12.15 7.77 1.49
C PHE A 97 12.56 6.30 1.61
N SER A 98 12.93 5.81 2.80
CA SER A 98 13.18 4.38 3.06
C SER A 98 11.97 3.51 2.74
N LEU A 99 10.77 4.08 2.88
CA LEU A 99 9.49 3.47 2.49
C LEU A 99 9.46 3.04 1.03
N TYR A 100 10.14 3.79 0.16
CA TYR A 100 10.05 3.62 -1.28
C TYR A 100 11.39 3.23 -1.91
N TYR A 101 12.51 3.49 -1.23
CA TYR A 101 13.85 3.10 -1.67
C TYR A 101 14.72 2.78 -0.43
N PRO A 102 15.06 1.49 -0.17
CA PRO A 102 14.76 0.32 -1.01
C PRO A 102 13.31 -0.18 -0.93
N GLY A 103 12.49 0.33 -0.01
CA GLY A 103 11.17 -0.26 0.30
C GLY A 103 11.21 -1.12 1.55
N ASN A 104 10.13 -1.86 1.81
CA ASN A 104 10.00 -2.80 2.92
C ASN A 104 10.28 -2.19 4.30
N SER A 105 9.87 -0.94 4.54
CA SER A 105 10.05 -0.26 5.84
C SER A 105 9.63 -1.16 7.00
N MET A 106 10.54 -1.37 7.95
CA MET A 106 10.31 -2.28 9.09
C MET A 106 9.26 -1.78 10.08
N VAL A 107 9.00 -0.47 10.07
CA VAL A 107 8.14 0.19 11.07
C VAL A 107 6.84 0.73 10.47
N GLU A 108 6.80 1.15 9.20
CA GLU A 108 5.59 1.76 8.64
C GLU A 108 4.90 0.89 7.59
N SER A 109 5.62 0.02 6.89
CA SER A 109 5.03 -0.79 5.82
C SER A 109 4.34 -2.04 6.35
N LEU A 110 3.05 -2.21 6.02
CA LEU A 110 2.27 -3.40 6.36
C LEU A 110 2.34 -4.46 5.26
N PHE A 111 2.21 -4.04 4.00
CA PHE A 111 2.26 -4.92 2.83
C PHE A 111 2.66 -4.17 1.55
N GLU A 112 3.57 -4.78 0.78
CA GLU A 112 4.04 -4.27 -0.49
C GLU A 112 4.12 -5.38 -1.53
N ILE A 113 3.74 -5.06 -2.77
CA ILE A 113 4.05 -5.91 -3.93
C ILE A 113 5.53 -5.74 -4.25
N GLN A 114 6.23 -6.87 -4.27
CA GLN A 114 7.68 -6.92 -4.44
C GLN A 114 8.05 -6.92 -5.92
N TYR A 115 9.05 -6.10 -6.27
CA TYR A 115 9.67 -6.09 -7.58
C TYR A 115 11.18 -6.33 -7.43
N SER A 116 11.80 -6.86 -8.49
CA SER A 116 13.24 -7.05 -8.51
C SER A 116 13.73 -7.14 -9.95
N SER A 117 14.52 -6.13 -10.34
CA SER A 117 15.18 -6.10 -11.65
C SER A 117 16.13 -7.28 -11.88
N SER A 118 16.61 -7.91 -10.79
CA SER A 118 17.50 -9.07 -10.83
C SER A 118 16.81 -10.37 -11.23
N TYR A 119 15.48 -10.47 -11.08
CA TYR A 119 14.72 -11.65 -11.45
C TYR A 119 13.92 -11.38 -12.72
N THR A 120 14.37 -11.91 -13.86
CA THR A 120 13.61 -11.90 -15.14
C THR A 120 13.06 -10.53 -15.55
N SER A 121 13.77 -9.44 -15.24
CA SER A 121 13.30 -8.07 -15.47
C SER A 121 11.91 -7.80 -14.86
N GLN A 122 11.65 -8.28 -13.63
CA GLN A 122 10.47 -7.94 -12.85
C GLN A 122 10.56 -6.48 -12.36
N GLU A 123 10.49 -5.56 -13.30
CA GLU A 123 10.45 -4.12 -13.09
C GLU A 123 9.03 -3.70 -12.66
N ASN A 124 8.95 -2.63 -11.86
CA ASN A 124 7.66 -2.03 -11.52
C ASN A 124 7.20 -1.15 -12.70
N PRO A 125 6.01 -1.42 -13.31
CA PRO A 125 5.48 -0.63 -14.42
C PRO A 125 5.35 0.88 -14.12
N ILE A 126 5.17 1.25 -12.85
CA ILE A 126 5.10 2.64 -12.39
C ILE A 126 6.34 3.44 -12.80
N TYR A 127 7.49 2.80 -12.99
CA TYR A 127 8.69 3.50 -13.43
C TYR A 127 8.49 4.19 -14.78
N ASP A 128 8.08 3.45 -15.81
CA ASP A 128 7.92 4.03 -17.15
C ASP A 128 6.62 4.84 -17.26
N ASP A 129 5.55 4.46 -16.55
CA ASP A 129 4.25 5.14 -16.63
C ASP A 129 4.21 6.49 -15.88
N VAL A 130 4.92 6.58 -14.74
CA VAL A 130 4.75 7.67 -13.75
C VAL A 130 6.07 8.36 -13.38
N ILE A 131 7.18 7.64 -13.28
CA ILE A 131 8.46 8.18 -12.76
C ILE A 131 9.31 8.81 -13.87
N ARG A 132 9.32 8.20 -15.07
CA ARG A 132 10.18 8.60 -16.17
C ARG A 132 9.64 9.83 -16.91
N LEU A 133 10.16 10.99 -16.53
CA LEU A 133 9.84 12.27 -17.15
C LEU A 133 10.27 12.26 -18.63
N ASN A 134 9.40 12.78 -19.51
CA ASN A 134 9.44 12.77 -20.99
C ASN A 134 8.75 11.60 -21.71
N VAL A 135 8.29 10.57 -20.99
CA VAL A 135 7.37 9.53 -21.53
C VAL A 135 6.14 9.31 -20.66
N SER A 136 6.11 9.88 -19.45
CA SER A 136 4.98 9.75 -18.53
C SER A 136 3.72 10.40 -19.08
N ASN A 137 2.67 9.62 -19.26
CA ASN A 137 1.33 10.09 -19.62
C ASN A 137 0.60 10.78 -18.45
N MET A 138 1.23 10.84 -17.27
CA MET A 138 0.63 11.38 -16.04
C MET A 138 1.41 12.58 -15.49
N ASN A 139 0.86 13.78 -15.67
CA ASN A 139 1.39 15.01 -15.07
C ASN A 139 0.48 15.48 -13.92
N PRO A 140 1.05 15.96 -12.80
CA PRO A 140 0.28 16.48 -11.69
C PRO A 140 -0.37 17.80 -12.11
N THR A 141 -1.60 18.03 -11.68
CA THR A 141 -2.27 19.33 -11.87
C THR A 141 -1.56 20.40 -11.05
N GLU A 142 -1.63 21.65 -11.47
CA GLU A 142 -1.06 22.78 -10.70
C GLU A 142 -1.61 22.82 -9.27
N ASN A 143 -2.88 22.47 -9.08
CA ASN A 143 -3.51 22.34 -7.77
C ASN A 143 -2.80 21.31 -6.86
N LEU A 144 -2.31 20.20 -7.40
CA LEU A 144 -1.58 19.22 -6.58
C LEU A 144 -0.26 19.79 -6.04
N LEU A 145 0.37 20.70 -6.79
CA LEU A 145 1.63 21.33 -6.41
C LEU A 145 1.45 22.38 -5.29
N THR A 146 0.25 22.95 -5.18
CA THR A 146 -0.09 23.96 -4.15
C THR A 146 -0.61 23.37 -2.84
N LEU A 147 -1.02 22.10 -2.82
CA LEU A 147 -1.51 21.41 -1.61
C LEU A 147 -0.45 21.21 -0.52
N PHE A 148 0.85 21.28 -0.87
CA PHE A 148 1.94 21.02 0.06
C PHE A 148 2.67 22.29 0.47
N GLU A 149 2.88 22.44 1.77
CA GLU A 149 3.76 23.46 2.35
C GLU A 149 5.19 23.31 1.81
N THR A 150 5.93 24.42 1.72
CA THR A 150 7.30 24.41 1.15
C THR A 150 8.27 23.52 1.93
N SER A 151 8.06 23.32 3.23
CA SER A 151 8.86 22.42 4.08
C SER A 151 8.42 20.96 4.02
N ASP A 152 7.31 20.63 3.35
CA ASP A 152 6.79 19.27 3.30
C ASP A 152 7.65 18.40 2.37
N ILE A 153 8.25 17.35 2.94
CA ILE A 153 9.11 16.42 2.20
C ILE A 153 8.36 15.63 1.11
N ARG A 154 7.02 15.58 1.16
CA ARG A 154 6.17 14.91 0.16
C ARG A 154 5.94 15.80 -1.06
N LYS A 155 6.20 17.11 -0.94
CA LYS A 155 6.01 18.10 -2.00
C LYS A 155 6.80 17.71 -3.25
N ALA A 156 6.13 17.80 -4.39
CA ALA A 156 6.62 17.39 -5.70
C ALA A 156 7.64 18.37 -6.33
N ASN A 157 8.59 18.91 -5.56
CA ASN A 157 9.62 19.83 -6.06
C ASN A 157 11.01 19.46 -5.51
N SER A 158 12.02 19.48 -6.39
CA SER A 158 13.45 19.46 -6.04
C SER A 158 14.09 20.72 -6.62
N GLY A 159 14.24 21.76 -5.80
CA GLY A 159 14.63 23.08 -6.30
C GLY A 159 13.57 23.67 -7.26
N ASN A 160 13.99 24.07 -8.46
CA ASN A 160 13.11 24.63 -9.50
C ASN A 160 12.43 23.57 -10.39
N GLN A 161 12.74 22.28 -10.21
CA GLN A 161 12.12 21.21 -11.00
C GLN A 161 10.93 20.61 -10.25
N VAL A 162 9.79 20.56 -10.95
CA VAL A 162 8.62 19.76 -10.54
C VAL A 162 8.95 18.29 -10.76
N THR A 163 8.87 17.49 -9.71
CA THR A 163 9.05 16.04 -9.71
C THR A 163 7.72 15.38 -9.32
N PRO A 164 6.82 15.16 -10.28
CA PRO A 164 5.60 14.39 -10.07
C PRO A 164 5.90 13.12 -9.29
N PHE A 165 5.09 12.82 -8.27
CA PHE A 165 5.18 11.56 -7.54
C PHE A 165 6.58 11.33 -6.92
N ARG A 166 7.13 12.37 -6.29
CA ARG A 166 8.43 12.37 -5.59
C ARG A 166 8.72 11.09 -4.79
N LYS A 167 7.69 10.53 -4.12
CA LYS A 167 7.77 9.28 -3.36
C LYS A 167 8.40 8.12 -4.13
N TYR A 168 8.09 7.96 -5.42
CA TYR A 168 8.64 6.88 -6.23
C TYR A 168 9.85 7.34 -7.07
N ASN A 169 9.99 8.63 -7.34
CA ASN A 169 11.12 9.17 -8.13
C ASN A 169 12.41 9.38 -7.31
N CYS A 170 12.30 9.84 -6.07
CA CYS A 170 13.45 10.17 -5.22
C CYS A 170 13.84 9.01 -4.28
N LYS A 171 15.14 8.97 -3.96
CA LYS A 171 15.80 8.03 -3.04
C LYS A 171 16.07 8.64 -1.66
N SER A 172 16.02 9.96 -1.55
CA SER A 172 16.36 10.68 -0.32
C SER A 172 15.64 12.03 -0.23
N VAL A 173 15.62 12.58 0.99
CA VAL A 173 15.11 13.93 1.25
C VAL A 173 15.89 15.03 0.53
N THR A 174 17.15 14.77 0.17
CA THR A 174 18.02 15.69 -0.57
C THR A 174 17.69 15.75 -2.07
N GLY A 175 16.74 14.93 -2.54
CA GLY A 175 16.29 14.96 -3.94
C GLY A 175 17.14 14.13 -4.89
N LEU A 176 17.97 13.20 -4.38
CA LEU A 176 18.61 12.20 -5.25
C LEU A 176 17.52 11.37 -5.93
N THR A 177 17.60 11.22 -7.25
CA THR A 177 16.58 10.53 -8.06
C THR A 177 17.03 9.14 -8.49
N ARG A 178 16.07 8.29 -8.84
CA ARG A 178 16.32 6.97 -9.43
C ARG A 178 16.92 7.09 -10.84
N SER A 179 17.84 6.19 -11.15
CA SER A 179 18.43 6.00 -12.48
C SER A 179 17.58 5.06 -13.36
N ALA A 180 17.95 4.94 -14.63
CA ALA A 180 17.28 4.07 -15.61
C ALA A 180 17.37 2.57 -15.29
N THR A 181 18.21 2.17 -14.32
CA THR A 181 18.37 0.78 -13.89
C THR A 181 17.69 0.50 -12.55
N GLU A 182 17.15 1.52 -11.86
CA GLU A 182 16.52 1.40 -10.53
C GLU A 182 14.98 1.36 -10.65
N LYS A 183 14.47 0.44 -11.47
CA LYS A 183 13.06 0.38 -11.89
C LYS A 183 12.17 -0.56 -11.07
N ASP A 184 12.67 -1.09 -9.98
CA ASP A 184 12.07 -2.15 -9.18
C ASP A 184 11.60 -1.66 -7.80
N ALA A 185 11.13 -0.41 -7.73
CA ALA A 185 10.49 0.08 -6.53
C ALA A 185 9.32 -0.82 -6.14
N ASN A 186 9.24 -1.26 -4.89
CA ASN A 186 8.06 -1.98 -4.41
C ASN A 186 6.81 -1.09 -4.47
N PHE A 187 5.64 -1.68 -4.73
CA PHE A 187 4.37 -0.95 -4.64
C PHE A 187 3.74 -1.18 -3.27
N ILE A 188 3.67 -0.12 -2.46
CA ILE A 188 3.08 -0.19 -1.12
C ILE A 188 1.55 -0.19 -1.24
N TYR A 189 0.92 -1.25 -0.72
CA TYR A 189 -0.54 -1.36 -0.65
C TYR A 189 -1.10 -0.74 0.63
N TYR A 190 -0.51 -1.08 1.77
CA TYR A 190 -0.90 -0.54 3.06
C TYR A 190 0.32 -0.14 3.89
N ARG A 191 0.22 1.03 4.51
CA ARG A 191 1.22 1.63 5.40
C ARG A 191 0.52 2.15 6.65
N PHE A 192 1.26 2.30 7.74
CA PHE A 192 0.69 2.67 9.04
C PHE A 192 -0.03 4.02 8.98
N ALA A 193 0.41 4.96 8.14
CA ALA A 193 -0.30 6.19 7.89
C ALA A 193 -1.73 6.00 7.35
N ASP A 194 -1.98 4.95 6.55
CA ASP A 194 -3.33 4.65 6.05
C ASP A 194 -4.23 4.23 7.20
N ILE A 195 -3.71 3.44 8.15
CA ILE A 195 -4.44 3.03 9.36
C ILE A 195 -4.83 4.25 10.21
N LEU A 196 -3.89 5.19 10.39
CA LEU A 196 -4.17 6.45 11.08
C LEU A 196 -5.22 7.28 10.33
N PHE A 197 -5.15 7.31 9.00
CA PHE A 197 -6.12 8.01 8.16
C PHE A 197 -7.52 7.38 8.26
N PHE A 198 -7.64 6.06 8.12
CA PHE A 198 -8.90 5.32 8.22
C PHE A 198 -9.57 5.57 9.56
N LYS A 199 -8.80 5.50 10.66
CA LYS A 199 -9.29 5.81 12.00
C LYS A 199 -9.77 7.26 12.09
N SER A 200 -8.95 8.23 11.64
CA SER A 200 -9.30 9.65 11.73
C SER A 200 -10.55 10.04 10.95
N ARG A 201 -10.87 9.32 9.87
CA ARG A 201 -12.07 9.54 9.06
C ARG A 201 -13.32 8.86 9.63
N SER A 202 -13.14 7.94 10.58
CA SER A 202 -14.21 7.14 11.20
C SER A 202 -14.61 7.64 12.59
N THR A 203 -14.00 8.73 13.05
CA THR A 203 -14.25 9.40 14.34
C THR A 203 -14.70 10.83 14.10
#